data_AF-A0AAW1RID7-F1
#
_entry.id   AF-A0AAW1RID7-F1
#
_cell.length_a   1.000
_cell.length_b   1.000
_cell.length_c   1.000
_cell.angle_alpha   90.00
_cell.angle_beta   90.00
_cell.angle_gamma   90.00
#
_symmetry.space_group_name_H-M   'P 1'
#
loop_
_entity.id
_entity.type
_entity.pdbx_description
1 polymer ?
#
loop_
_entity_poly.entity_id
_entity_poly.type
_entity_poly.pdbx_seq_one_letter_code
_entity_poly.pdbx_strand_id
1 'polypeptide(L)'
;MVVFTRDGQPQAQAAPAGGQQPEHAAGRVTYARTDDELRDRLAASRDGLAVVEYGSSWCAHCQEMFPHFYRLSAQHPAHQFIVAQLDFLEAGARGVRFTPTFAFWRMGRKVDQFWGSDSRQLRDRMWLHAEDDGPRACRDQRAGGEE
;
A
#
# COMPACT_ATOMS: atom_id res chain seq x y z
N MET A 1 -30.89 -8.53 -42.45
CA MET A 1 -29.68 -8.95 -43.19
C MET A 1 -28.49 -8.71 -42.27
N VAL A 2 -28.04 -9.75 -41.58
CA VAL A 2 -26.94 -9.70 -40.60
C VAL A 2 -25.64 -10.00 -41.34
N VAL A 3 -24.69 -9.08 -41.27
CA VAL A 3 -23.41 -9.18 -41.97
C VAL A 3 -22.42 -9.88 -41.04
N PHE A 4 -22.07 -11.12 -41.37
CA PHE A 4 -21.07 -11.93 -40.66
C PHE A 4 -19.69 -11.71 -41.30
N THR A 5 -18.69 -11.32 -40.52
CA THR A 5 -17.29 -11.36 -40.96
C THR A 5 -16.80 -12.81 -41.01
N ARG A 6 -15.93 -13.08 -41.99
CA ARG A 6 -15.67 -14.42 -42.57
C ARG A 6 -14.94 -15.42 -41.65
N ASP A 7 -14.47 -15.03 -40.47
CA ASP A 7 -13.56 -15.89 -39.68
C ASP A 7 -14.05 -16.30 -38.29
N GLY A 8 -15.31 -16.05 -37.92
CA GLY A 8 -15.95 -16.75 -36.79
C GLY A 8 -15.20 -16.75 -35.45
N GLN A 9 -14.32 -15.77 -35.19
CA GLN A 9 -13.51 -15.71 -33.98
C GLN A 9 -14.13 -14.82 -32.92
N PRO A 10 -14.20 -15.25 -31.65
CA PRO A 10 -14.56 -14.38 -30.54
C PRO A 10 -13.45 -13.34 -30.37
N GLN A 11 -13.77 -12.07 -30.61
CA GLN A 11 -12.89 -10.97 -30.24
C GLN A 11 -12.94 -10.85 -28.72
N ALA A 12 -12.00 -11.54 -28.06
CA ALA A 12 -11.60 -11.23 -26.71
C ALA A 12 -10.99 -9.82 -26.73
N GLN A 13 -11.76 -8.86 -26.24
CA GLN A 13 -11.26 -7.52 -25.97
C GLN A 13 -10.24 -7.64 -24.83
N ALA A 14 -8.98 -7.77 -25.21
CA ALA A 14 -7.84 -7.69 -24.32
C ALA A 14 -7.81 -6.29 -23.69
N ALA A 15 -7.86 -6.25 -22.37
CA ALA A 15 -7.57 -5.04 -21.60
C ALA A 15 -6.18 -4.51 -22.01
N PRO A 16 -5.99 -3.19 -22.11
CA PRO A 16 -4.68 -2.64 -22.41
C PRO A 16 -3.70 -2.97 -21.28
N ALA A 17 -2.83 -3.95 -21.53
CA ALA A 17 -1.61 -4.18 -20.77
C ALA A 17 -0.66 -3.00 -21.05
N GLY A 18 -0.78 -1.92 -20.29
CA GLY A 18 0.00 -0.70 -20.55
C GLY A 18 -0.39 0.48 -19.68
N GLY A 19 -0.55 0.28 -18.37
CA GLY A 19 -0.57 1.40 -17.42
C GLY A 19 0.85 1.74 -17.00
N GLN A 20 1.46 2.71 -17.69
CA GLN A 20 2.74 3.29 -17.29
C GLN A 20 2.64 3.79 -15.85
N GLN A 21 3.38 3.17 -14.94
CA GLN A 21 3.61 3.72 -13.61
C GLN A 21 4.40 5.02 -13.80
N PRO A 22 3.96 6.16 -13.27
CA PRO A 22 4.70 7.41 -13.38
C PRO A 22 6.04 7.26 -12.68
N GLU A 23 7.10 7.23 -13.49
CA GLU A 23 8.50 7.30 -13.11
C GLU A 23 8.84 8.72 -12.63
N HIS A 24 8.28 9.14 -11.50
CA HIS A 24 8.49 10.51 -11.01
C HIS A 24 8.96 10.55 -9.55
N ALA A 25 10.30 10.63 -9.44
CA ALA A 25 11.10 11.41 -8.49
C ALA A 25 11.04 11.10 -6.98
N ALA A 26 12.22 10.71 -6.47
CA ALA A 26 12.76 10.93 -5.13
C ALA A 26 12.18 10.18 -3.93
N GLY A 27 11.19 9.30 -4.10
CA GLY A 27 10.64 8.49 -3.00
C GLY A 27 10.62 7.00 -3.32
N ARG A 28 10.95 6.13 -2.35
CA ARG A 28 10.92 4.66 -2.53
C ARG A 28 9.49 4.13 -2.43
N VAL A 29 8.58 4.61 -3.29
CA VAL A 29 7.25 4.02 -3.45
C VAL A 29 7.34 2.80 -4.34
N THR A 30 6.83 1.68 -3.85
CA THR A 30 6.72 0.43 -4.60
C THR A 30 5.26 0.11 -4.85
N TYR A 31 4.99 -0.67 -5.88
CA TYR A 31 3.63 -1.10 -6.19
C TYR A 31 3.55 -2.60 -5.98
N ALA A 32 2.44 -3.05 -5.40
CA ALA A 32 2.12 -4.46 -5.25
C ALA A 32 0.85 -4.75 -6.07
N ARG A 33 0.97 -5.68 -7.02
CA ARG A 33 -0.14 -6.15 -7.86
C ARG A 33 -0.59 -7.55 -7.46
N THR A 34 0.13 -8.25 -6.60
CA THR A 34 -0.28 -9.56 -6.08
C THR A 34 -0.17 -9.60 -4.56
N ASP A 35 -0.91 -10.53 -3.96
CA ASP A 35 -0.88 -10.75 -2.50
C ASP A 35 0.50 -11.19 -2.01
N ASP A 36 1.22 -11.97 -2.81
CA ASP A 36 2.58 -12.40 -2.48
C ASP A 36 3.57 -11.24 -2.58
N GLU A 37 3.48 -10.39 -3.61
CA GLU A 37 4.30 -9.17 -3.70
C GLU A 37 4.07 -8.26 -2.49
N LEU A 38 2.80 -8.05 -2.10
CA LEU A 38 2.46 -7.24 -0.93
C LEU A 38 3.08 -7.85 0.34
N ARG A 39 2.96 -9.17 0.52
CA ARG A 39 3.52 -9.89 1.67
C ARG A 39 5.04 -9.78 1.72
N ASP A 40 5.72 -9.97 0.58
CA ASP A 40 7.17 -9.92 0.49
C ASP A 40 7.71 -8.52 0.79
N ARG A 41 7.04 -7.47 0.29
CA ARG A 41 7.40 -6.07 0.61
C ARG A 41 7.22 -5.80 2.10
N LEU A 42 6.07 -6.17 2.67
CA LEU A 42 5.83 -6.03 4.11
C LEU A 42 6.85 -6.82 4.95
N ALA A 43 7.25 -8.01 4.50
CA ALA A 43 8.27 -8.83 5.14
C ALA A 43 9.68 -8.25 5.00
N ALA A 44 9.97 -7.47 3.97
CA ALA A 44 11.23 -6.74 3.83
C ALA A 44 11.34 -5.53 4.77
N SER A 45 10.22 -5.04 5.30
CA SER A 45 10.16 -3.88 6.20
C SER A 45 10.17 -4.26 7.69
N ARG A 46 10.99 -5.23 8.09
CA ARG A 46 11.00 -5.74 9.49
C ARG A 46 11.46 -4.69 10.49
N ASP A 47 12.41 -3.85 10.08
CA ASP A 47 13.11 -2.91 10.94
C ASP A 47 12.50 -1.49 10.89
N GLY A 48 11.48 -1.26 10.06
CA GLY A 48 10.89 0.07 9.86
C GLY A 48 9.37 0.06 9.74
N LEU A 49 8.80 1.26 9.64
CA LEU A 49 7.39 1.46 9.31
C LEU A 49 7.16 1.21 7.82
N ALA A 50 6.15 0.40 7.49
CA ALA A 50 5.63 0.26 6.13
C ALA A 50 4.23 0.88 6.05
N VAL A 51 4.05 1.81 5.12
CA VAL A 51 2.77 2.47 4.84
C VAL A 51 2.23 1.90 3.54
N VAL A 52 1.03 1.32 3.60
CA VAL A 52 0.34 0.73 2.45
C VAL A 52 -0.86 1.59 2.09
N GLU A 53 -0.89 2.12 0.88
CA GLU A 53 -2.07 2.74 0.27
C GLU A 53 -2.82 1.69 -0.55
N TYR A 54 -4.01 1.34 -0.10
CA TYR A 54 -4.94 0.49 -0.85
C TYR A 54 -5.79 1.37 -1.75
N GLY A 55 -5.56 1.25 -3.05
CA GLY A 55 -6.21 2.09 -4.05
C GLY A 55 -6.07 1.53 -5.46
N SER A 56 -6.52 2.33 -6.42
CA SER A 56 -6.52 2.01 -7.84
C SER A 56 -6.20 3.28 -8.62
N SER A 57 -5.55 3.12 -9.78
CA SER A 57 -5.14 4.24 -10.64
C SER A 57 -6.31 5.00 -11.26
N TRP A 58 -7.49 4.37 -11.36
CA TRP A 58 -8.71 4.96 -11.92
C TRP A 58 -9.60 5.64 -10.88
N CYS A 59 -9.26 5.59 -9.58
CA CYS A 59 -10.01 6.27 -8.54
C CYS A 59 -9.55 7.73 -8.39
N ALA A 60 -10.45 8.68 -8.62
CA ALA A 60 -10.15 10.11 -8.53
C ALA A 60 -9.59 10.53 -7.16
N HIS A 61 -10.17 10.05 -6.06
CA HIS A 61 -9.70 10.36 -4.70
C HIS A 61 -8.30 9.79 -4.41
N CYS A 62 -7.92 8.67 -5.03
CA CYS A 62 -6.57 8.13 -4.92
C CYS A 62 -5.57 8.98 -5.71
N GLN A 63 -5.96 9.47 -6.90
CA GLN A 63 -5.12 10.36 -7.70
C GLN A 63 -4.77 11.65 -6.97
N GLU A 64 -5.68 12.19 -6.17
CA GLU A 64 -5.42 13.35 -5.31
C GLU A 64 -4.38 13.04 -4.21
N MET A 65 -4.37 11.82 -3.67
CA MET A 65 -3.49 11.42 -2.57
C MET A 65 -2.11 10.96 -3.00
N PHE A 66 -1.97 10.36 -4.19
CA PHE A 66 -0.69 9.92 -4.74
C PHE A 66 0.43 10.98 -4.68
N PRO A 67 0.27 12.25 -5.10
CA PRO A 67 1.35 13.25 -5.01
C PRO A 67 1.78 13.51 -3.55
N HIS A 68 0.85 13.43 -2.60
CA HIS A 68 1.17 13.54 -1.18
C HIS A 68 1.94 12.31 -0.68
N PHE A 69 1.53 11.12 -1.11
CA PHE A 69 2.18 9.86 -0.76
C PHE A 69 3.62 9.80 -1.29
N TYR A 70 3.85 10.17 -2.55
CA TYR A 70 5.20 10.27 -3.13
C TYR A 70 6.07 11.27 -2.37
N ARG A 71 5.54 12.45 -2.06
CA ARG A 71 6.29 13.47 -1.32
C ARG A 71 6.69 12.99 0.08
N LEU A 72 5.80 12.32 0.80
CA LEU A 72 6.12 11.74 2.12
C LEU A 72 7.19 10.66 2.01
N SER A 73 7.11 9.82 0.99
CA SER A 73 8.12 8.77 0.76
C SER A 73 9.51 9.32 0.42
N ALA A 74 9.58 10.50 -0.19
CA ALA A 74 10.83 11.20 -0.43
C ALA A 74 11.41 11.82 0.84
N GLN A 75 10.54 12.28 1.75
CA GLN A 75 10.95 12.87 3.04
C GLN A 75 11.38 11.80 4.06
N HIS A 76 10.85 10.58 3.95
CA HIS A 76 11.08 9.50 4.91
C HIS A 76 11.64 8.23 4.22
N PRO A 77 12.89 8.25 3.71
CA PRO A 77 13.48 7.11 3.00
C PRO A 77 13.75 5.89 3.90
N ALA A 78 13.72 6.06 5.22
CA ALA A 78 13.84 4.98 6.20
C ALA A 78 12.57 4.11 6.28
N HIS A 79 11.43 4.62 5.81
CA HIS A 79 10.15 3.92 5.81
C HIS A 79 9.83 3.39 4.41
N GLN A 80 9.06 2.32 4.34
CA GLN A 80 8.64 1.75 3.07
C GLN A 80 7.24 2.23 2.71
N PHE A 81 7.07 2.68 1.47
CA PHE A 81 5.80 3.13 0.96
C PHE A 81 5.36 2.17 -0.15
N ILE A 82 4.16 1.63 -0.04
CA ILE A 82 3.63 0.60 -0.92
C ILE A 82 2.25 1.03 -1.40
N VAL A 83 2.03 1.02 -2.71
CA VAL A 83 0.71 1.16 -3.32
C VAL A 83 0.19 -0.23 -3.67
N ALA A 84 -0.81 -0.68 -2.92
CA ALA A 84 -1.50 -1.94 -3.11
C ALA A 84 -2.65 -1.74 -4.11
N GLN A 85 -2.48 -2.28 -5.32
CA GLN A 85 -3.47 -2.14 -6.39
C GLN A 85 -4.64 -3.09 -6.16
N LEU A 86 -5.76 -2.55 -5.69
CA LEU A 86 -6.93 -3.34 -5.30
C LEU A 86 -7.55 -4.13 -6.45
N ASP A 87 -7.36 -3.70 -7.70
CA ASP A 87 -7.85 -4.39 -8.88
C ASP A 87 -7.25 -5.79 -9.07
N PHE A 88 -6.08 -6.04 -8.50
CA PHE A 88 -5.32 -7.28 -8.68
C PHE A 88 -5.13 -8.07 -7.37
N LEU A 89 -5.56 -7.52 -6.24
CA LEU A 89 -5.40 -8.13 -4.92
C LEU A 89 -6.67 -8.86 -4.51
N GLU A 90 -6.55 -10.10 -4.05
CA GLU A 90 -7.69 -10.86 -3.55
C GLU A 90 -7.74 -10.85 -2.03
N ALA A 91 -6.67 -11.25 -1.35
CA ALA A 91 -6.65 -11.35 0.11
C ALA A 91 -6.37 -10.00 0.77
N GLY A 92 -5.48 -9.19 0.20
CA GLY A 92 -5.11 -7.85 0.68
C GLY A 92 -6.25 -6.84 0.53
N ALA A 93 -7.19 -7.09 -0.39
CA ALA A 93 -8.42 -6.33 -0.52
C ALA A 93 -9.48 -6.69 0.55
N ARG A 94 -9.38 -7.87 1.19
CA ARG A 94 -10.36 -8.32 2.20
C ARG A 94 -10.26 -7.44 3.44
N GLY A 95 -11.23 -6.55 3.60
CA GLY A 95 -11.33 -5.60 4.70
C GLY A 95 -11.15 -4.14 4.31
N VAL A 96 -10.79 -3.86 3.05
CA VAL A 96 -10.82 -2.51 2.49
C VAL A 96 -12.24 -2.21 2.02
N ARG A 97 -12.91 -1.24 2.65
CA ARG A 97 -14.30 -0.85 2.31
C ARG A 97 -14.37 0.40 1.45
N PHE A 98 -13.38 1.28 1.56
CA PHE A 98 -13.33 2.58 0.90
C PHE A 98 -11.94 2.85 0.35
N THR A 99 -11.84 3.56 -0.77
CA THR A 99 -10.57 3.97 -1.36
C THR A 99 -10.45 5.50 -1.36
N PRO A 100 -9.27 6.06 -1.03
CA PRO A 100 -8.07 5.38 -0.55
C PRO A 100 -8.20 4.93 0.92
N THR A 101 -7.62 3.77 1.23
CA THR A 101 -7.39 3.30 2.61
C THR A 101 -5.90 3.21 2.86
N PHE A 102 -5.44 3.76 3.98
CA PHE A 102 -4.05 3.70 4.40
C PHE A 102 -3.93 2.75 5.58
N ALA A 103 -2.99 1.81 5.50
CA ALA A 103 -2.63 0.94 6.61
C ALA A 103 -1.16 1.09 6.96
N PHE A 104 -0.89 1.10 8.26
CA PHE A 104 0.44 1.15 8.82
C PHE A 104 0.81 -0.24 9.32
N TRP A 105 1.98 -0.71 8.91
CA TRP A 105 2.50 -2.03 9.20
C TRP A 105 3.87 -1.93 9.86
N ARG A 106 4.09 -2.79 10.86
CA ARG A 106 5.36 -2.88 11.57
C ARG A 106 5.63 -4.31 11.99
N MET A 107 6.82 -4.82 11.70
CA MET A 107 7.20 -6.22 11.93
C MET A 107 6.15 -7.22 11.39
N GLY A 108 5.58 -6.95 10.20
CA GLY A 108 4.55 -7.78 9.60
C GLY A 108 3.16 -7.71 10.27
N ARG A 109 2.95 -6.82 11.24
CA ARG A 109 1.65 -6.62 11.90
C ARG A 109 1.07 -5.26 11.53
N LYS A 110 -0.22 -5.21 11.21
CA LYS A 110 -0.96 -3.96 11.03
C LYS A 110 -1.12 -3.28 12.39
N VAL A 111 -0.50 -2.11 12.56
CA VAL A 111 -0.57 -1.31 13.80
C VAL A 111 -1.71 -0.32 13.77
N ASP A 112 -2.09 0.13 12.57
CA ASP A 112 -3.11 1.16 12.41
C ASP A 112 -3.69 1.17 10.98
N GLN A 113 -4.88 1.73 10.83
CA GLN A 113 -5.59 1.86 9.57
C GLN A 113 -6.58 3.02 9.62
N PHE A 114 -6.65 3.80 8.54
CA PHE A 114 -7.71 4.80 8.34
C PHE A 114 -8.08 4.89 6.86
N TRP A 115 -9.21 5.55 6.57
CA TRP A 115 -9.70 5.77 5.21
C TRP A 115 -10.01 7.25 4.99
N GLY A 116 -9.91 7.68 3.74
CA GLY A 116 -10.18 9.06 3.32
C GLY A 116 -8.98 9.75 2.69
N SER A 117 -9.21 10.92 2.11
CA SER A 117 -8.24 11.69 1.32
C SER A 117 -7.60 12.86 2.09
N ASP A 118 -7.44 12.74 3.42
CA ASP A 118 -6.77 13.78 4.23
C ASP A 118 -5.25 13.53 4.33
N SER A 119 -4.47 14.35 3.64
CA SER A 119 -3.01 14.30 3.66
C SER A 119 -2.39 14.69 5.00
N ARG A 120 -3.06 15.51 5.82
CA ARG A 120 -2.59 15.83 7.18
C ARG A 120 -2.76 14.62 8.08
N GLN A 121 -3.92 13.97 8.01
CA GLN A 121 -4.16 12.75 8.78
C GLN A 121 -3.14 11.66 8.44
N LEU A 122 -2.82 11.46 7.16
CA LEU A 122 -1.76 10.53 6.73
C LEU A 122 -0.42 10.83 7.40
N ARG A 123 0.03 12.09 7.35
CA ARG A 123 1.30 12.52 7.95
C ARG A 123 1.28 12.37 9.46
N ASP A 124 0.22 12.79 10.13
CA ASP A 124 0.13 12.81 11.59
C ASP A 124 0.10 11.38 12.16
N ARG A 125 -0.60 10.45 11.48
CA ARG A 125 -0.60 9.02 11.83
C ARG A 125 0.74 8.36 11.53
N MET A 126 1.39 8.72 10.41
CA MET A 126 2.74 8.25 10.14
C MET A 126 3.72 8.70 11.22
N TRP A 127 3.66 9.96 11.65
CA TRP A 127 4.48 10.49 12.73
C TRP A 127 4.27 9.72 14.04
N LEU A 128 3.02 9.46 14.41
CA LEU A 128 2.67 8.67 15.61
C LEU A 128 3.32 7.27 15.62
N HIS A 129 3.49 6.65 14.46
CA HIS A 129 4.03 5.29 14.33
C HIS A 129 5.50 5.24 13.88
N ALA A 130 6.12 6.39 13.59
CA ALA A 130 7.52 6.49 13.18
C ALA A 130 8.49 6.48 14.38
N GLU A 131 8.06 6.89 15.58
CA GLU A 131 8.95 7.14 16.73
C GLU A 131 9.30 5.89 17.57
N ASP A 132 8.84 4.69 17.23
CA ASP A 132 9.13 3.47 17.99
C ASP A 132 10.42 2.75 17.51
N ASP A 133 11.31 3.47 16.82
CA ASP A 133 12.70 3.08 16.47
C ASP A 133 13.71 3.36 17.61
N GLY A 134 13.22 3.72 18.80
CA GLY A 134 14.02 3.65 20.02
C GLY A 134 14.29 2.18 20.40
N PRO A 135 15.46 1.85 20.98
CA PRO A 135 15.69 0.50 21.50
C PRO A 135 14.56 0.17 22.47
N ARG A 136 13.85 -0.93 22.21
CA ARG A 136 12.77 -1.42 23.06
C ARG A 136 13.30 -1.95 24.39
N ALA A 137 13.89 -1.07 25.17
CA ALA A 137 14.27 -1.27 26.55
C ALA A 137 13.04 -1.05 27.47
N CYS A 138 11.94 -1.78 27.23
CA CYS A 138 10.91 -2.06 28.24
C CYS A 138 9.87 -3.07 27.75
N ARG A 139 10.29 -4.13 27.06
CA ARG A 139 9.42 -5.28 26.83
C ARG A 139 10.08 -6.58 27.27
N ASP A 140 10.65 -6.53 28.48
CA ASP A 140 10.98 -7.71 29.27
C ASP A 140 10.77 -7.42 30.76
N GLN A 141 9.51 -7.18 31.14
CA GLN A 141 9.09 -7.29 32.55
C GLN A 141 7.77 -8.04 32.57
N ARG A 142 7.85 -9.38 32.49
CA ARG A 142 6.97 -10.40 33.09
C ARG A 142 7.10 -11.72 32.33
N ALA A 143 8.17 -12.45 32.60
CA ALA A 143 8.22 -13.91 32.53
C ALA A 143 9.52 -14.43 33.17
N GLY A 144 9.71 -14.15 34.46
CA GLY A 144 10.74 -14.74 35.30
C GLY A 144 10.18 -14.78 36.72
N GLY A 145 10.11 -15.97 37.30
CA GLY A 145 9.25 -16.30 38.43
C GLY A 145 9.73 -15.81 39.79
N GLU A 146 8.80 -15.84 40.75
CA GLU A 146 9.07 -15.87 42.17
C GLU A 146 8.10 -16.89 42.81
N GLU A 147 8.73 -17.93 43.38
CA GLU A 147 8.34 -18.99 44.35
C GLU A 147 7.14 -19.91 44.11
#